data_AF-A0A6B2EG30-F1
#
_entry.id   AF-A0A6B2EG30-F1
#
_cell.length_a   1.000
_cell.length_b   1.000
_cell.length_c   1.000
_cell.angle_alpha   90.00
_cell.angle_beta   90.00
_cell.angle_gamma   90.00
#
_symmetry.space_group_name_H-M   'P 1'
#
loop_
_entity.id
_entity.type
_entity.pdbx_description
1 polymer ?
#
loop_
_entity_poly.entity_id
_entity_poly.type
_entity_poly.pdbx_seq_one_letter_code
_entity_poly.pdbx_strand_id
1 'polypeptide(L)'
;MLRFLAHLVLFMRQIGRSHREDVADRVVRSYVEWLFATQDPRLVAFYTATLPGDAQILLYAKFQNQISDTEERRRCLEEAMKAGLDVATIATSTVRQTLQ
;
A
#
# COMPACT_ATOMS: atom_id res chain seq x y z
N MET A 1 12.37 13.63 -0.18
CA MET A 1 11.21 14.55 -0.18
C MET A 1 9.87 13.83 -0.05
N LEU A 2 9.54 12.80 -0.86
CA LEU A 2 8.26 12.08 -0.78
C LEU A 2 7.92 11.54 0.62
N ARG A 3 8.90 10.93 1.32
CA ARG A 3 8.73 10.47 2.71
C ARG A 3 8.19 11.56 3.64
N PHE A 4 8.76 12.76 3.58
CA PHE A 4 8.34 13.88 4.41
C PHE A 4 6.89 14.29 4.10
N LEU A 5 6.55 14.40 2.82
CA LEU A 5 5.19 14.76 2.40
C LEU A 5 4.16 13.71 2.81
N ALA A 6 4.48 12.42 2.70
CA ALA A 6 3.62 11.33 3.15
C ALA A 6 3.36 11.42 4.67
N HIS A 7 4.41 11.61 5.48
CA HIS A 7 4.25 11.81 6.92
C HIS A 7 3.42 13.06 7.25
N LEU A 8 3.64 14.17 6.52
CA LEU A 8 2.86 15.39 6.70
C LEU A 8 1.38 15.16 6.42
N VAL A 9 1.04 14.44 5.34
CA VAL A 9 -0.33 14.04 5.01
C VAL A 9 -0.95 13.22 6.16
N LEU A 10 -0.24 12.20 6.65
CA LEU A 10 -0.75 11.37 7.75
C LEU A 10 -0.96 12.18 9.03
N PHE A 11 -0.05 13.09 9.34
CA PHE A 11 -0.17 13.99 10.48
C PHE A 11 -1.38 14.93 10.32
N MET A 12 -1.59 15.52 9.15
CA MET A 12 -2.76 16.36 8.86
C MET A 12 -4.08 15.58 9.03
N ARG A 13 -4.14 14.32 8.58
CA ARG A 13 -5.30 13.43 8.79
C ARG A 13 -5.56 13.16 10.27
N GLN A 14 -4.50 12.87 11.04
CA GLN A 14 -4.61 12.57 12.46
C GLN A 14 -5.17 13.74 13.28
N ILE A 15 -4.86 14.98 12.91
CA ILE A 15 -5.40 16.18 13.57
C ILE A 15 -6.73 16.66 12.97
N GLY A 16 -7.36 15.88 12.08
CA GLY A 16 -8.64 16.20 11.45
C GLY A 16 -8.58 17.34 10.42
N ARG A 17 -7.40 17.64 9.89
CA ARG A 17 -7.16 18.70 8.87
C ARG A 17 -7.05 18.10 7.47
N SER A 18 -7.88 17.13 7.13
CA SER A 18 -7.99 16.53 5.80
C SER A 18 -8.60 17.51 4.79
N HIS A 19 -7.76 18.18 4.00
CA HIS A 19 -8.17 19.03 2.89
C HIS A 19 -7.59 18.45 1.59
N ARG A 20 -8.39 18.43 0.52
CA ARG A 20 -7.99 17.88 -0.78
C ARG A 20 -7.42 16.46 -0.66
N GLU A 21 -8.24 15.55 -0.11
CA GLU A 21 -7.84 14.15 0.08
C GLU A 21 -7.42 13.45 -1.22
N ASP A 22 -7.95 13.90 -2.37
CA ASP A 22 -7.49 13.47 -3.69
C ASP A 22 -5.99 13.71 -3.92
N VAL A 23 -5.47 14.86 -3.48
CA VAL A 23 -4.05 15.21 -3.57
C VAL A 23 -3.25 14.46 -2.50
N ALA A 24 -3.79 14.38 -1.29
CA ALA A 24 -3.18 13.66 -0.18
C ALA A 24 -2.95 12.18 -0.53
N ASP A 25 -3.98 11.52 -1.08
CA ASP A 25 -3.93 10.14 -1.55
C ASP A 25 -2.91 9.95 -2.66
N ARG A 26 -2.82 10.89 -3.61
CA ARG A 26 -1.79 10.85 -4.66
C ARG A 26 -0.38 10.91 -4.09
N VAL A 27 -0.14 11.75 -3.08
CA VAL A 27 1.19 11.85 -2.43
C VAL A 27 1.54 10.52 -1.75
N VAL A 28 0.61 9.97 -0.96
CA VAL A 28 0.83 8.70 -0.26
C VAL A 28 0.99 7.55 -1.26
N ARG A 29 0.17 7.48 -2.30
CA ARG A 29 0.30 6.49 -3.40
C ARG A 29 1.67 6.56 -4.05
N SER A 30 2.12 7.75 -4.46
CA SER A 30 3.44 7.92 -5.08
C SER A 30 4.58 7.49 -4.15
N TYR A 31 4.42 7.68 -2.84
CA TYR A 31 5.39 7.19 -1.88
C TYR A 31 5.34 5.65 -1.72
N VAL A 32 4.15 5.04 -1.70
CA VAL A 32 3.98 3.57 -1.71
C VAL A 32 4.64 2.94 -2.93
N GLU A 33 4.38 3.47 -4.12
CA GLU A 33 5.00 2.95 -5.36
C GLU A 33 6.51 3.11 -5.36
N TRP A 34 7.03 4.20 -4.79
CA TRP A 34 8.47 4.37 -4.60
C TRP A 34 9.06 3.35 -3.61
N LEU A 35 8.31 2.98 -2.57
CA LEU A 35 8.71 1.95 -1.59
C LEU A 35 8.76 0.53 -2.19
N PHE A 36 8.16 0.29 -3.36
CA PHE A 36 8.28 -1.03 -4.00
C PHE A 36 9.74 -1.37 -4.30
N ALA A 37 10.54 -0.37 -4.68
CA ALA A 37 11.97 -0.54 -4.92
C ALA A 37 12.78 -0.87 -3.65
N THR A 38 12.25 -0.58 -2.46
CA THR A 38 12.96 -0.85 -1.21
C THR A 38 12.67 -2.24 -0.65
N GLN A 39 11.67 -2.96 -1.20
CA GLN A 39 11.22 -4.29 -0.76
C GLN A 39 11.02 -4.46 0.76
N ASP A 40 10.74 -3.39 1.53
CA ASP A 40 10.38 -3.50 2.95
C ASP A 40 8.85 -3.67 3.04
N PRO A 41 8.33 -4.89 3.30
CA PRO A 41 6.90 -5.16 3.23
C PRO A 41 6.10 -4.42 4.31
N ARG A 42 6.75 -4.10 5.43
CA ARG A 42 6.12 -3.43 6.58
C ARG A 42 5.74 -2.00 6.21
N LEU A 43 6.68 -1.28 5.59
CA LEU A 43 6.43 0.09 5.17
C LEU A 43 5.39 0.12 4.05
N VAL A 44 5.49 -0.76 3.07
CA VAL A 44 4.50 -0.85 1.98
C VAL A 44 3.10 -1.12 2.54
N ALA A 45 2.96 -2.10 3.45
CA ALA A 45 1.68 -2.42 4.09
C ALA A 45 1.13 -1.24 4.91
N PHE A 46 1.95 -0.64 5.76
CA PHE A 46 1.57 0.48 6.61
C PHE A 46 1.02 1.66 5.81
N TYR A 47 1.76 2.16 4.81
CA TYR A 47 1.30 3.30 4.02
C TYR A 47 0.12 2.95 3.12
N THR A 48 0.08 1.73 2.59
CA THR A 48 -1.07 1.28 1.77
C THR A 48 -2.35 1.30 2.59
N ALA A 49 -2.34 0.84 3.85
CA ALA A 49 -3.51 0.82 4.72
C ALA A 49 -4.11 2.22 5.02
N THR A 50 -3.35 3.29 4.75
CA THR A 50 -3.82 4.68 4.92
C THR A 50 -4.55 5.24 3.69
N LEU A 51 -4.62 4.48 2.59
CA LEU A 51 -5.29 4.88 1.35
C LEU A 51 -6.75 4.36 1.29
N PRO A 52 -7.60 4.88 0.39
CA PRO A 52 -8.94 4.33 0.15
C PRO A 52 -8.90 2.86 -0.29
N GLY A 53 -9.91 2.08 0.09
CA GLY A 53 -9.95 0.61 -0.10
C GLY A 53 -9.60 0.14 -1.51
N ASP A 54 -10.16 0.77 -2.55
CA ASP A 54 -9.85 0.43 -3.95
C ASP A 54 -8.36 0.60 -4.29
N ALA A 55 -7.73 1.65 -3.74
CA ALA A 55 -6.31 1.89 -3.92
C ALA A 55 -5.46 0.89 -3.14
N GLN A 56 -5.93 0.44 -1.97
CA GLN A 56 -5.25 -0.60 -1.18
C GLN A 56 -5.13 -1.89 -1.98
N ILE A 57 -6.25 -2.37 -2.51
CA ILE A 57 -6.31 -3.62 -3.28
C ILE A 57 -5.39 -3.53 -4.50
N LEU A 58 -5.53 -2.45 -5.28
CA LEU A 58 -4.77 -2.26 -6.51
C LEU A 58 -3.25 -2.19 -6.27
N LEU A 59 -2.81 -1.38 -5.30
CA LEU A 59 -1.38 -1.17 -5.05
C LEU A 59 -0.74 -2.41 -4.43
N TYR A 60 -1.42 -3.07 -3.50
CA TYR A 60 -0.84 -4.22 -2.83
C TYR A 60 -0.77 -5.45 -3.73
N ALA A 61 -1.76 -5.65 -4.61
CA ALA A 61 -1.70 -6.65 -5.68
C ALA A 61 -0.51 -6.40 -6.62
N LYS A 62 -0.32 -5.14 -7.06
CA LYS A 62 0.81 -4.73 -7.89
C LYS A 62 2.17 -4.99 -7.20
N PHE A 63 2.27 -4.73 -5.90
CA PHE A 63 3.48 -5.02 -5.12
C PHE A 63 3.78 -6.52 -5.07
N GLN A 64 2.79 -7.36 -4.76
CA GLN A 64 2.99 -8.82 -4.70
C GLN A 64 3.44 -9.40 -6.04
N ASN A 65 2.95 -8.87 -7.15
CA ASN A 65 3.34 -9.33 -8.49
C ASN A 65 4.82 -9.03 -8.84
N GLN A 66 5.48 -8.12 -8.13
CA GLN A 66 6.92 -7.85 -8.30
C GLN A 66 7.81 -8.80 -7.49
N ILE A 67 7.21 -9.59 -6.60
CA ILE A 67 7.95 -10.49 -5.70
C ILE A 67 7.94 -11.89 -6.29
N SER A 68 9.09 -12.30 -6.83
CA SER A 68 9.25 -13.62 -7.43
C SER A 68 9.45 -14.72 -6.39
N ASP A 69 10.00 -14.40 -5.22
CA ASP A 69 10.25 -15.36 -4.15
C ASP A 69 8.99 -15.67 -3.33
N THR A 70 8.71 -16.96 -3.13
CA THR A 70 7.51 -17.43 -2.43
C THR A 70 7.51 -17.07 -0.96
N GLU A 71 8.66 -17.11 -0.29
CA GLU A 71 8.77 -16.83 1.14
C GLU A 71 8.68 -15.33 1.40
N GLU A 72 9.29 -14.48 0.56
CA GLU A 72 9.10 -13.04 0.60
C GLU A 72 7.64 -12.64 0.36
N ARG A 73 6.96 -13.30 -0.58
CA ARG A 73 5.54 -13.07 -0.83
C ARG A 73 4.69 -13.41 0.38
N ARG A 74 4.99 -14.53 1.06
CA ARG A 74 4.33 -14.94 2.31
C ARG A 74 4.52 -13.88 3.40
N ARG A 75 5.75 -13.41 3.59
CA ARG A 75 6.06 -12.34 4.57
C ARG A 75 5.32 -11.04 4.26
N CYS A 76 5.15 -10.69 2.99
CA CYS A 76 4.34 -9.54 2.62
C CYS A 76 2.87 -9.70 3.04
N LEU A 77 2.26 -10.85 2.73
CA LEU A 77 0.89 -11.15 3.13
C LEU A 77 0.69 -11.08 4.67
N GLU A 78 1.69 -11.52 5.45
CA GLU A 78 1.65 -11.39 6.91
C GLU A 78 1.67 -9.93 7.38
N GLU A 79 2.54 -9.10 6.80
CA GLU A 79 2.61 -7.68 7.15
C GLU A 79 1.36 -6.90 6.68
N ALA A 80 0.80 -7.28 5.53
CA ALA A 80 -0.49 -6.76 5.06
C ALA A 80 -1.60 -7.01 6.07
N MET A 81 -1.67 -8.24 6.59
CA MET A 81 -2.65 -8.64 7.59
C MET A 81 -2.48 -7.86 8.89
N LYS A 82 -1.23 -7.69 9.36
CA LYS A 82 -0.92 -6.88 10.56
C LYS A 82 -1.30 -5.40 10.38
N ALA A 83 -1.17 -4.87 9.16
CA ALA A 83 -1.57 -3.51 8.84
C ALA A 83 -3.09 -3.33 8.64
N GLY A 84 -3.88 -4.42 8.71
CA GLY A 84 -5.33 -4.38 8.56
C GLY A 84 -5.83 -4.38 7.11
N LEU A 85 -4.99 -4.76 6.14
CA LEU A 85 -5.41 -4.90 4.75
C LEU A 85 -6.28 -6.15 4.56
N ASP A 86 -7.26 -6.08 3.65
CA ASP A 86 -8.06 -7.24 3.24
C ASP A 86 -7.26 -8.16 2.31
N VAL A 87 -6.48 -9.04 2.93
CA VAL A 87 -5.59 -9.99 2.24
C VAL A 87 -6.37 -10.95 1.33
N ALA A 88 -7.60 -11.32 1.69
CA ALA A 88 -8.42 -12.24 0.89
C ALA A 88 -8.86 -11.59 -0.43
N THR A 89 -9.32 -10.34 -0.35
CA THR A 89 -9.69 -9.56 -1.55
C THR A 89 -8.47 -9.25 -2.40
N ILE A 90 -7.33 -8.89 -1.79
CA ILE A 90 -6.07 -8.67 -2.50
C ILE A 90 -5.64 -9.93 -3.27
N ALA A 91 -5.59 -11.10 -2.62
CA ALA A 91 -5.16 -12.34 -3.27
C ALA A 91 -6.07 -12.71 -4.45
N THR A 92 -7.38 -12.56 -4.28
CA THR A 92 -8.37 -12.82 -5.35
C THR A 92 -8.20 -11.85 -6.52
N SER A 93 -7.95 -10.57 -6.25
CA SER A 93 -7.69 -9.56 -7.27
C SER A 93 -6.40 -9.85 -8.03
N THR A 94 -5.33 -10.24 -7.34
CA THR A 94 -4.05 -10.61 -7.96
C THR A 94 -4.22 -11.76 -8.94
N VAL A 95 -4.91 -12.84 -8.54
CA VAL A 95 -5.17 -13.98 -9.43
C VAL A 95 -5.99 -13.57 -10.66
N ARG A 96 -7.01 -12.72 -10.47
CA ARG A 96 -7.83 -12.21 -11.59
C ARG A 96 -7.01 -11.39 -12.58
N GLN A 97 -6.07 -10.57 -12.09
CA GLN A 97 -5.22 -9.73 -12.94
C GLN A 97 -4.19 -10.54 -13.75
N THR A 98 -3.73 -11.69 -13.25
CA THR A 98 -2.76 -12.54 -13.94
C THR A 98 -3.38 -13.47 -14.99
N LEU A 99 -4.71 -13.66 -14.95
CA LEU A 99 -5.48 -14.51 -15.87
C LEU A 99 -6.10 -13.74 -17.05
N GLN A 100 -5.91 -12.42 -17.13
CA GLN A 100 -6.35 -11.56 -18.23
C GLN A 100 -5.16 -11.16 -19.10
#